data_AF-A0A0F9IT17-F1
#
_entry.id   AF-A0A0F9IT17-F1
#
_cell.length_a   1.000
_cell.length_b   1.000
_cell.length_c   1.000
_cell.angle_alpha   90.00
_cell.angle_beta   90.00
_cell.angle_gamma   90.00
#
_symmetry.space_group_name_H-M   'P 1'
#
loop_
_entity.id
_entity.type
_entity.pdbx_description
1 polymer ?
#
loop_
_entity_poly.entity_id
_entity_poly.type
_entity_poly.pdbx_seq_one_letter_code
_entity_poly.pdbx_strand_id
1 'polypeptide(L)' 'MKINWEVTDGYVGKERPQVTEINDEELVEEFDNANEALLYVEDCIHDDFESHISWDYNNFDAVKDELEKLFEKREIK' A
#
# COMPACT_ATOMS: atom_id res chain seq x y z
N MET A 1 10.91 -13.87 -1.32
CA MET A 1 11.43 -13.41 -0.01
C MET A 1 10.41 -12.61 0.82
N LYS A 2 10.58 -12.56 2.15
CA LYS A 2 9.73 -11.75 3.06
C LYS A 2 10.56 -10.66 3.73
N ILE A 3 10.07 -9.42 3.73
CA ILE A 3 10.75 -8.26 4.31
C ILE A 3 9.89 -7.71 5.45
N ASN A 4 10.45 -7.73 6.66
CA ASN A 4 9.80 -7.13 7.82
C ASN A 4 10.19 -5.65 7.90
N TRP A 5 9.21 -4.79 8.08
CA TRP A 5 9.40 -3.35 8.25
C TRP A 5 8.43 -2.82 9.32
N GLU A 6 8.66 -1.59 9.80
CA GLU A 6 7.87 -1.01 10.88
C GLU A 6 7.65 0.48 10.67
N VAL A 7 6.52 0.99 11.17
CA VAL A 7 6.24 2.42 11.22
C VAL A 7 6.57 2.95 12.60
N THR A 8 7.47 3.92 12.66
CA THR A 8 7.68 4.74 13.85
C THR A 8 6.58 5.79 13.93
N ASP A 9 5.36 5.39 14.29
CA ASP A 9 4.30 6.37 14.57
C ASP A 9 4.59 7.02 15.94
N GLY A 10 4.48 8.35 16.02
CA GLY A 10 4.73 9.10 17.25
C GLY A 10 3.66 8.89 18.35
N TYR A 11 2.74 7.94 18.17
CA TYR A 11 1.66 7.60 19.08
C TYR A 11 2.02 6.37 19.93
N VAL A 12 2.57 6.64 21.11
CA VAL A 12 2.52 5.75 22.30
C VAL A 12 2.94 4.29 22.04
N GLY A 13 4.22 4.12 21.69
CA GLY A 13 5.04 3.01 22.20
C GLY A 13 4.62 1.59 21.81
N LYS A 14 3.96 1.40 20.66
CA LYS A 14 3.74 0.07 20.10
C LYS A 14 4.23 0.02 18.66
N GLU A 15 5.34 -0.67 18.47
CA GLU A 15 5.82 -1.10 17.15
C GLU A 15 4.72 -1.88 16.45
N ARG A 16 4.38 -1.49 15.22
CA ARG A 16 3.46 -2.23 14.35
C ARG A 16 4.31 -2.93 13.28
N PRO A 17 4.78 -4.16 13.53
CA PRO A 17 5.55 -4.90 12.54
C PRO A 17 4.65 -5.21 11.35
N GLN A 18 5.14 -4.92 10.15
CA GLN A 18 4.52 -5.19 8.87
C GLN A 18 5.43 -6.11 8.05
N VAL A 19 4.85 -6.77 7.05
CA VAL A 19 5.57 -7.71 6.19
C VAL A 19 5.15 -7.51 4.75
N THR A 20 6.12 -7.20 3.89
CA THR A 20 5.94 -7.21 2.44
C THR A 20 6.56 -8.49 1.89
N GLU A 21 5.80 -9.23 1.10
CA GLU A 21 6.28 -10.42 0.38
C GLU A 21 6.66 -10.03 -1.04
N ILE A 22 7.90 -10.31 -1.43
CA ILE A 22 8.45 -9.99 -2.76
C ILE A 22 8.98 -11.27 -3.37
N ASN A 23 8.77 -11.51 -4.67
CA ASN A 23 9.31 -12.69 -5.33
C ASN A 23 10.84 -12.56 -5.52
N ASP A 24 11.60 -13.48 -4.93
CA ASP A 24 13.08 -13.47 -5.01
C ASP A 24 13.60 -13.92 -6.37
N GLU A 25 12.84 -14.70 -7.13
CA GLU A 25 13.21 -15.07 -8.49
C GLU A 25 13.12 -13.86 -9.43
N GLU A 26 12.06 -13.05 -9.30
CA GLU A 26 11.88 -11.81 -10.09
C GLU A 26 12.96 -10.78 -9.78
N LEU A 27 13.35 -10.62 -8.51
CA LEU A 27 14.40 -9.66 -8.12
C LEU A 27 15.77 -9.96 -8.75
N VAL A 28 16.13 -11.24 -8.91
CA VAL A 28 17.43 -11.64 -9.45
C VAL A 28 17.43 -11.68 -10.98
N GLU A 29 16.28 -11.94 -11.60
CA GLU A 29 16.13 -11.98 -13.05
C GLU A 29 15.91 -10.59 -13.68
N GLU A 30 15.24 -9.67 -12.98
CA GLU A 30 14.89 -8.35 -13.51
C GLU A 30 15.94 -7.26 -13.26
N PHE A 31 16.78 -7.40 -12.24
CA PHE A 31 17.74 -6.35 -11.85
C PHE A 31 19.20 -6.81 -11.94
N ASP A 32 19.99 -6.07 -12.73
CA ASP A 32 21.41 -6.36 -12.97
C ASP A 32 22.32 -5.97 -11.79
N ASN A 33 21.80 -5.18 -10.84
CA ASN A 33 22.57 -4.71 -9.69
C ASN A 33 21.74 -4.56 -8.42
N ALA A 34 22.42 -4.67 -7.28
CA ALA A 34 21.80 -4.63 -5.96
C ALA A 34 21.15 -3.27 -5.63
N ASN A 35 21.59 -2.16 -6.22
CA ASN A 35 21.02 -0.85 -5.93
C ASN A 35 19.63 -0.69 -6.56
N GLU A 36 19.43 -1.17 -7.79
CA GLU A 36 18.12 -1.16 -8.44
C GLU A 36 17.13 -2.09 -7.73
N ALA A 37 17.58 -3.29 -7.35
CA ALA A 37 16.78 -4.21 -6.55
C ALA A 37 16.38 -3.60 -5.18
N LEU A 38 17.27 -2.82 -4.55
CA LEU A 38 16.96 -2.11 -3.30
C LEU A 38 15.91 -1.03 -3.48
N LEU A 39 15.97 -0.25 -4.56
CA LEU A 39 14.96 0.77 -4.87
C LEU A 39 13.59 0.14 -5.13
N TYR A 40 13.54 -0.97 -5.86
CA TYR A 40 12.30 -1.71 -6.08
C TYR A 40 11.70 -2.26 -4.78
N VAL A 41 12.54 -2.79 -3.89
CA VAL A 41 12.12 -3.22 -2.56
C VAL A 41 11.55 -2.05 -1.75
N GLU A 42 12.20 -0.88 -1.81
CA GLU A 42 11.73 0.34 -1.15
C GLU A 42 10.37 0.79 -1.68
N ASP A 43 10.17 0.79 -3.01
CA ASP A 43 8.90 1.11 -3.65
C ASP A 43 7.80 0.13 -3.24
N CYS A 44 8.09 -1.18 -3.20
CA CYS A 44 7.14 -2.20 -2.76
C CYS A 44 6.69 -2.00 -1.30
N ILE A 45 7.63 -1.66 -0.41
CA ILE A 45 7.32 -1.34 0.99
C ILE A 45 6.50 -0.04 1.07
N HIS A 46 6.78 0.94 0.23
CA HIS A 46 6.04 2.20 0.17
C HIS A 46 4.60 1.99 -0.30
N ASP A 47 4.38 1.21 -1.35
CA ASP A 47 3.05 0.83 -1.84
C ASP A 47 2.26 0.05 -0.78
N ASP A 48 2.93 -0.86 -0.06
CA ASP A 48 2.33 -1.63 1.04
C ASP A 48 1.95 -0.71 2.21
N PHE A 49 2.81 0.27 2.52
CA PHE A 49 2.51 1.33 3.49
C PHE A 49 1.32 2.19 3.06
N GLU A 50 1.26 2.66 1.80
CA GLU A 50 0.14 3.45 1.32
C GLU A 50 -1.17 2.63 1.34
N SER A 51 -1.14 1.38 0.90
CA SER A 51 -2.32 0.52 0.85
C SER A 51 -2.84 0.01 2.20
N HIS A 52 -1.99 -0.15 3.22
CA HIS A 52 -2.40 -0.68 4.52
C HIS A 52 -2.47 0.38 5.62
N ILE A 53 -1.67 1.45 5.53
CA ILE A 53 -1.52 2.44 6.59
C ILE A 53 -2.09 3.80 6.17
N SER A 54 -1.92 4.21 4.90
CA SER A 54 -2.61 5.41 4.41
C SER A 54 -4.09 5.15 4.07
N TRP A 55 -4.44 3.89 3.80
CA TRP A 55 -5.80 3.43 3.49
C TRP A 55 -6.61 3.12 4.76
N ASP A 56 -6.70 4.10 5.67
CA ASP A 56 -7.67 4.07 6.75
C ASP A 56 -9.04 4.49 6.18
N TYR A 57 -9.86 3.49 5.80
CA TYR A 57 -11.19 3.68 5.23
C TYR A 57 -12.20 4.13 6.30
N ASN A 58 -11.96 5.27 6.95
CA ASN A 58 -12.87 5.84 7.94
C ASN A 58 -14.16 6.43 7.34
N ASN A 59 -14.37 6.35 6.02
CA ASN A 59 -15.53 6.96 5.37
C ASN A 59 -16.04 6.21 4.13
N PHE A 60 -16.13 4.87 4.24
CA PHE A 60 -16.72 4.02 3.18
C PHE A 60 -18.09 4.53 2.74
N ASP A 61 -18.89 4.96 3.71
CA ASP A 61 -20.25 5.46 3.49
C ASP A 61 -20.27 6.75 2.65
N ALA A 62 -19.31 7.67 2.83
CA ALA A 62 -19.26 8.88 2.00
C ALA A 62 -18.85 8.60 0.54
N VAL A 63 -17.92 7.67 0.32
CA VAL A 63 -17.53 7.25 -1.04
C VAL A 63 -18.68 6.54 -1.72
N LYS A 64 -19.41 5.69 -0.99
CA LYS A 64 -20.61 5.02 -1.47
C LYS A 64 -21.71 6.02 -1.83
N ASP A 65 -21.99 6.99 -0.96
CA ASP A 65 -23.02 8.01 -1.17
C ASP A 65 -22.74 8.89 -2.41
N GLU A 66 -21.48 9.26 -2.66
CA GLU A 66 -21.11 10.04 -3.85
C GLU A 66 -21.21 9.21 -5.14
N LEU A 67 -20.87 7.92 -5.08
CA LEU A 67 -21.07 7.01 -6.20
C LEU A 67 -22.56 6.82 -6.51
N GLU A 68 -23.40 6.59 -5.51
CA GLU A 68 -24.86 6.43 -5.70
C GLU A 68 -25.48 7.67 -6.37
N LYS A 69 -25.14 8.88 -5.90
CA LYS A 69 -25.57 10.14 -6.54
C LYS A 69 -25.09 10.30 -7.98
N LEU A 70 -23.87 9.84 -8.30
CA LEU A 70 -23.30 9.89 -9.64
C LEU A 70 -24.05 8.97 -10.61
N PHE A 71 -24.46 7.78 -10.15
CA PHE A 71 -25.22 6.83 -10.94
C PHE A 71 -26.68 7.25 -11.12
N GLU A 72 -27.34 7.79 -10.10
CA GLU A 72 -28.70 8.36 -10.23
C GLU A 72 -28.74 9.52 -11.24
N LYS A 73 -27.72 10.38 -11.26
CA LYS A 73 -27.61 11.48 -12.24
C LYS A 73 -27.40 11.00 -13.67
N ARG A 74 -26.88 9.77 -13.87
CA ARG A 74 -26.71 9.16 -15.20
C ARG A 74 -28.00 8.55 -15.74
N GLU A 75 -28.89 8.06 -14.88
CA GLU A 75 -30.18 7.49 -15.31
C GLU A 75 -31.22 8.56 -15.70
N ILE A 76 -31.01 9.82 -15.31
CA ILE A 76 -31.91 10.95 -15.62
C ILE A 76 -31.55 11.64 -16.97
N LYS A 77 -30.55 11.13 -17.71
CA LYS A 77 -30.18 11.62 -19.05
C LYS A 77 -30.58 10.64 -20.15
#